data_AF-A0A1H0BKB2-F1
#
_entry.id   AF-A0A1H0BKB2-F1
#
_cell.length_a   1.000
_cell.length_b   1.000
_cell.length_c   1.000
_cell.angle_alpha   90.00
_cell.angle_beta   90.00
_cell.angle_gamma   90.00
#
_symmetry.space_group_name_H-M   'P 1'
#
loop_
_entity.id
_entity.type
_entity.pdbx_description
1 polymer ?
#
loop_
_entity_poly.entity_id
_entity_poly.type
_entity_poly.pdbx_seq_one_letter_code
_entity_poly.pdbx_strand_id
1 'polypeptide(L)'
;MLSWSHLRSVALFLIEPGKPNQNAYIESFNGSFRDEYLNEHWFTSLHHAQVVIEVWRREYNEERPKKSLGGLTPSAYAEQLVVKHDKVTSDSKPGCY
;
A
#
# COMPACT_ATOMS: atom_id res chain seq x y z
N MET A 1 6.36 16.25 10.63
CA MET A 1 6.32 15.30 9.50
C MET A 1 7.59 15.42 8.65
N LEU A 2 7.91 16.59 8.08
CA LEU A 2 9.16 16.86 7.35
C LEU A 2 10.44 16.63 8.18
N SER A 3 10.46 17.10 9.43
CA SER A 3 11.59 16.89 10.33
C SER A 3 11.82 15.42 10.64
N TRP A 4 10.74 14.67 10.88
CA TRP A 4 10.80 13.23 11.13
C TRP A 4 11.28 12.45 9.91
N SER A 5 10.78 12.76 8.71
CA SER A 5 11.20 12.08 7.49
C SER A 5 12.67 12.35 7.18
N HIS A 6 13.13 13.60 7.37
CA HIS A 6 14.53 13.96 7.22
C HIS A 6 15.42 13.20 8.21
N LEU A 7 15.04 13.16 9.50
CA LEU A 7 15.77 12.41 10.53
C LEU A 7 15.83 10.90 10.25
N ARG A 8 14.84 10.36 9.55
CA ARG A 8 14.76 8.94 9.17
C ARG A 8 15.29 8.67 7.76
N SER A 9 15.83 9.67 7.08
CA SER A 9 16.27 9.59 5.67
C SER A 9 15.19 9.04 4.73
N VAL A 10 13.92 9.32 5.03
CA VAL A 10 12.78 8.96 4.17
C VAL A 10 12.56 10.06 3.15
N ALA A 11 12.76 9.74 1.87
CA ALA A 11 12.45 10.64 0.77
C ALA A 11 10.92 10.87 0.67
N LEU A 12 10.51 12.12 0.51
CA LEU A 12 9.11 12.48 0.32
C LEU A 12 8.85 12.76 -1.16
N PHE A 13 7.84 12.11 -1.72
CA PHE A 13 7.33 12.38 -3.06
C PHE A 13 5.91 12.93 -2.92
N LEU A 14 5.75 14.23 -3.16
CA LEU A 14 4.46 14.91 -3.10
C LEU A 14 3.79 14.84 -4.46
N ILE A 15 2.45 14.75 -4.46
CA ILE A 15 1.67 14.89 -5.69
C ILE A 15 1.83 16.30 -6.26
N GLU A 16 1.85 16.40 -7.57
CA GLU A 16 1.90 17.66 -8.28
C GLU A 16 0.52 18.34 -8.25
N PRO A 17 0.46 19.67 -8.05
CA PRO A 17 -0.79 20.41 -8.14
C PRO A 17 -1.49 20.16 -9.49
N GLY A 18 -2.78 19.82 -9.44
CA GLY A 18 -3.58 19.54 -10.63
C GLY A 18 -3.39 18.14 -11.23
N LYS A 19 -2.63 17.23 -10.60
CA LYS A 19 -2.48 15.82 -11.02
C LYS A 19 -3.06 14.83 -10.00
N PRO A 20 -4.40 14.77 -9.84
CA PRO A 20 -5.05 13.88 -8.87
C PRO A 20 -4.78 12.39 -9.14
N ASN A 21 -4.52 12.03 -10.39
CA ASN A 21 -4.20 10.66 -10.79
C ASN A 21 -2.93 10.10 -10.14
N GLN A 22 -1.99 10.95 -9.67
CA GLN A 22 -0.82 10.49 -8.90
C GLN A 22 -1.20 9.87 -7.55
N ASN A 23 -2.41 10.17 -7.05
CA ASN A 23 -2.96 9.62 -5.82
C ASN A 23 -3.94 8.45 -6.08
N ALA A 24 -4.18 8.07 -7.33
CA ALA A 24 -5.25 7.13 -7.70
C ALA A 24 -5.12 5.76 -7.02
N TYR A 25 -3.89 5.28 -6.81
CA TYR A 25 -3.66 4.00 -6.13
C TYR A 25 -4.17 4.01 -4.69
N ILE A 26 -3.79 5.02 -3.90
CA ILE A 26 -4.20 5.10 -2.50
C ILE A 26 -5.68 5.45 -2.37
N GLU A 27 -6.25 6.21 -3.32
CA GLU A 27 -7.69 6.46 -3.39
C GLU A 27 -8.47 5.18 -3.66
N SER A 28 -8.03 4.35 -4.61
CA SER A 28 -8.64 3.06 -4.88
C SER A 28 -8.56 2.13 -3.67
N PHE A 29 -7.42 2.08 -2.98
CA PHE A 29 -7.27 1.29 -1.74
C PHE A 29 -8.23 1.76 -0.65
N ASN A 30 -8.27 3.07 -0.39
CA ASN A 30 -9.13 3.65 0.65
C ASN A 30 -10.62 3.48 0.32
N GLY A 31 -10.99 3.53 -0.97
CA GLY A 31 -12.34 3.22 -1.44
C GLY A 31 -12.75 1.80 -1.10
N SER A 32 -11.97 0.81 -1.54
CA SER A 32 -12.24 -0.61 -1.22
C SER A 32 -12.31 -0.87 0.27
N PHE A 33 -11.38 -0.31 1.06
CA PHE A 33 -11.39 -0.51 2.51
C PHE A 33 -12.66 0.06 3.16
N ARG A 34 -13.08 1.25 2.71
CA ARG A 34 -14.27 1.90 3.23
C ARG A 34 -15.53 1.12 2.90
N ASP A 35 -15.69 0.75 1.63
CA ASP A 35 -16.91 0.13 1.13
C ASP A 35 -17.07 -1.30 1.64
N GLU A 36 -15.99 -2.06 1.74
CA GLU A 36 -16.06 -3.47 2.13
C GLU A 36 -16.05 -3.68 3.65
N TYR A 37 -15.41 -2.79 4.42
CA TYR A 37 -15.19 -3.03 5.84
C TYR A 37 -15.69 -1.91 6.74
N LEU A 38 -15.27 -0.65 6.52
CA LEU A 38 -15.64 0.42 7.45
C LEU A 38 -17.14 0.74 7.45
N ASN A 39 -17.80 0.66 6.29
CA ASN A 39 -19.23 0.94 6.17
C ASN A 39 -20.12 -0.23 6.62
N GLU A 40 -19.63 -1.47 6.52
CA GLU A 40 -20.41 -2.67 6.81
C GLU A 40 -20.40 -3.05 8.31
N HIS A 41 -19.40 -2.58 9.07
CA HIS A 41 -19.20 -3.00 10.46
C HIS A 41 -19.55 -1.91 11.46
N TRP A 42 -20.39 -2.23 12.44
CA TRP A 42 -20.55 -1.40 13.63
C TRP A 42 -19.46 -1.73 14.65
N PHE A 43 -18.63 -0.75 14.99
CA PHE A 43 -17.57 -0.93 15.96
C PHE A 43 -18.05 -0.64 17.38
N THR A 44 -17.90 -1.62 18.28
CA THR A 44 -18.29 -1.51 19.69
C THR A 44 -17.18 -0.91 20.56
N SER A 45 -15.92 -0.98 20.10
CA SER A 45 -14.75 -0.41 20.77
C SER A 45 -13.59 -0.25 19.78
N LEU A 46 -12.57 0.53 20.18
CA LEU A 46 -11.33 0.65 19.40
C LEU A 46 -10.61 -0.69 19.23
N HIS A 47 -10.60 -1.52 20.28
CA HIS A 47 -9.99 -2.85 20.22
C HIS A 47 -10.70 -3.75 19.21
N HIS A 48 -12.04 -3.75 19.22
CA HIS A 48 -12.83 -4.48 18.22
C HIS A 48 -12.50 -4.01 16.80
N ALA A 49 -12.43 -2.69 16.57
CA ALA A 49 -12.05 -2.14 15.28
C ALA A 49 -10.65 -2.59 14.83
N GLN A 50 -9.66 -2.57 15.73
CA GLN A 50 -8.30 -3.02 15.41
C GLN A 50 -8.27 -4.49 14.97
N VAL A 51 -8.99 -5.37 15.67
CA VAL A 51 -9.05 -6.80 15.33
C VAL A 51 -9.70 -7.00 13.96
N VAL A 52 -10.86 -6.37 13.71
CA VAL A 52 -11.57 -6.51 12.43
C VAL A 52 -10.73 -5.96 11.27
N ILE A 53 -10.10 -4.81 11.44
CA ILE A 53 -9.25 -4.19 10.41
C ILE A 53 -8.01 -5.04 10.14
N GLU A 54 -7.40 -5.65 11.17
CA GLU A 54 -6.25 -6.52 11.00
C GLU A 54 -6.60 -7.78 10.20
N VAL A 55 -7.78 -8.37 10.44
CA VAL A 55 -8.27 -9.50 9.63
C VAL A 55 -8.39 -9.10 8.16
N TRP A 56 -9.02 -7.96 7.88
CA TRP A 56 -9.11 -7.47 6.50
C TRP A 56 -7.75 -7.20 5.87
N ARG A 57 -6.84 -6.56 6.61
CA ARG A 57 -5.51 -6.22 6.13
C ARG A 57 -4.75 -7.48 5.69
N ARG A 58 -4.87 -8.58 6.42
CA ARG A 58 -4.28 -9.87 6.05
C ARG A 58 -4.94 -10.43 4.80
N GLU A 59 -6.26 -10.52 4.78
CA GLU A 59 -7.00 -11.01 3.62
C GLU A 59 -6.63 -10.23 2.33
N TYR A 60 -6.61 -8.90 2.40
CA TYR A 60 -6.26 -8.04 1.27
C TYR A 60 -4.84 -8.28 0.76
N ASN A 61 -3.85 -8.43 1.67
CA ASN A 61 -2.45 -8.53 1.30
C ASN A 61 -1.99 -9.95 0.96
N GLU A 62 -2.57 -10.96 1.60
CA GLU A 62 -2.09 -12.33 1.57
C GLU A 62 -2.95 -13.23 0.67
N GLU A 63 -4.25 -12.95 0.54
CA GLU A 63 -5.20 -13.86 -0.12
C GLU A 63 -5.74 -13.33 -1.45
N ARG A 64 -5.81 -11.99 -1.63
CA ARG A 64 -6.50 -11.39 -2.77
C ARG A 64 -5.55 -11.06 -3.95
N PRO A 65 -5.56 -11.86 -5.04
CA PRO A 65 -4.73 -11.56 -6.21
C PRO A 65 -5.18 -10.29 -6.92
N LYS A 66 -4.23 -9.47 -7.37
CA LYS A 66 -4.50 -8.23 -8.10
C LYS A 66 -4.09 -8.36 -9.55
N LYS A 67 -5.00 -8.04 -10.47
CA LYS A 67 -4.73 -8.07 -11.92
C LYS A 67 -3.55 -7.17 -12.31
N SER A 68 -3.43 -5.99 -11.68
CA SER A 68 -2.32 -5.06 -11.89
C SER A 68 -0.96 -5.63 -11.45
N LEU A 69 -0.95 -6.63 -10.57
CA LEU A 69 0.25 -7.34 -10.10
C LEU A 69 0.46 -8.67 -10.83
N GLY A 70 -0.12 -8.85 -12.01
CA GLY A 70 -0.01 -10.10 -12.78
C GLY A 70 -0.74 -11.27 -12.13
N GLY A 71 -1.76 -11.02 -11.31
CA GLY A 71 -2.49 -12.06 -10.58
C GLY A 71 -1.84 -12.50 -9.27
N LEU A 72 -0.79 -11.81 -8.82
CA LEU A 72 -0.19 -12.04 -7.51
C LEU A 72 -0.93 -11.30 -6.41
N THR A 73 -0.84 -11.81 -5.19
CA THR A 73 -1.24 -11.07 -3.98
C THR A 73 -0.21 -9.98 -3.67
N PRO A 74 -0.59 -8.88 -3.00
CA PRO A 74 0.35 -7.83 -2.63
C PRO A 74 1.60 -8.35 -1.89
N SER A 75 1.44 -9.31 -0.97
CA SER A 75 2.56 -9.91 -0.25
C SER A 75 3.50 -10.69 -1.18
N ALA A 76 2.95 -11.55 -2.04
CA ALA A 76 3.76 -12.32 -2.98
C ALA A 76 4.49 -11.41 -3.99
N TYR A 77 3.86 -10.32 -4.43
CA TYR A 77 4.52 -9.33 -5.28
C TYR A 77 5.66 -8.61 -4.55
N ALA A 78 5.45 -8.22 -3.28
CA ALA A 78 6.49 -7.58 -2.47
C ALA A 78 7.71 -8.50 -2.27
N GLU A 79 7.50 -9.79 -2.02
CA GLU A 79 8.58 -10.78 -1.94
C GLU A 79 9.41 -10.83 -3.24
N GLN A 80 8.75 -10.79 -4.40
CA GLN A 80 9.45 -10.74 -5.69
C GLN A 80 10.27 -9.46 -5.87
N LEU A 81 9.80 -8.31 -5.35
CA LEU A 81 10.55 -7.07 -5.41
C LEU A 81 11.82 -7.13 -4.57
N VAL A 82 11.76 -7.71 -3.37
CA VAL A 82 12.94 -7.91 -2.52
C VAL A 82 13.97 -8.79 -3.23
N VAL A 83 13.55 -9.94 -3.78
CA VAL A 83 14.44 -10.84 -4.52
C VAL A 83 15.03 -10.19 -5.78
N LYS A 84 14.27 -9.34 -6.48
CA LYS A 84 14.77 -8.59 -7.64
C LYS A 84 15.78 -7.53 -7.21
N HIS A 85 15.52 -6.81 -6.12
CA HIS A 85 16.43 -5.80 -5.59
C HIS A 85 17.79 -6.41 -5.24
N ASP A 86 17.81 -7.60 -4.64
CA ASP A 86 19.06 -8.33 -4.32
C ASP A 86 19.85 -8.78 -5.56
N LYS A 87 19.19 -8.87 -6.71
CA LYS A 87 19.80 -9.24 -8.00
C LYS A 87 20.19 -8.03 -8.87
N VAL A 88 19.74 -6.83 -8.50
CA VAL A 88 20.00 -5.60 -9.26
C VAL A 88 21.30 -4.96 -8.75
N THR A 89 22.34 -5.03 -9.57
CA THR A 89 23.59 -4.26 -9.39
C THR A 89 23.33 -2.76 -9.40
N SER A 90 24.15 -1.98 -8.69
CA SER A 90 23.99 -0.55 -8.36
C SER A 90 23.70 0.42 -9.52
N ASP A 91 23.86 -0.02 -10.76
CA ASP A 91 23.80 0.84 -11.96
C ASP A 91 22.40 0.93 -12.59
N SER A 92 21.39 0.32 -11.98
CA SER A 92 20.03 0.35 -12.53
C SER A 92 19.32 1.64 -12.14
N LYS A 93 19.13 2.54 -13.11
CA LYS A 93 18.32 3.77 -12.94
C LYS A 93 16.91 3.39 -12.47
N PRO A 94 16.36 4.06 -11.44
CA PRO A 94 14.98 3.85 -11.04
C PRO A 94 14.07 4.31 -12.19
N GLY A 95 13.27 3.38 -12.70
CA GLY A 95 12.22 3.70 -13.65
C GLY A 95 11.17 4.57 -12.96
N CYS A 96 11.05 5.82 -13.38
CA CYS A 96 9.94 6.67 -13.01
C CYS A 96 8.67 6.11 -13.64
N TYR A 97 7.69 5.77 -12.80
CA TYR A 97 6.28 5.76 -13.19
C TYR A 97 5.67 7.12 -12.88
#